data_AF-A0A373FS41-F1
#
_entry.id   AF-A0A373FS41-F1
#
_cell.length_a   1.000
_cell.length_b   1.000
_cell.length_c   1.000
_cell.angle_alpha   90.00
_cell.angle_beta   90.00
_cell.angle_gamma   90.00
#
_symmetry.space_group_name_H-M   'P 1'
#
loop_
_entity.id
_entity.type
_entity.pdbx_description
1 polymer ?
#
loop_
_entity_poly.entity_id
_entity_poly.type
_entity_poly.pdbx_seq_one_letter_code
_entity_poly.pdbx_strand_id
1 'polypeptide(L)' 'MNTQTLDIGGLETVYDQLATAIDAVGAEKSELLLVKLALLAANHLGDAQLFGELIATAQRDL' A
#
# COMPACT_ATOMS: atom_id res chain seq x y z
N MET A 1 12.96 17.29 -8.59
CA MET A 1 11.87 16.35 -8.26
C MET A 1 12.29 15.61 -7.00
N ASN A 2 11.78 16.02 -5.83
CA ASN A 2 12.07 15.33 -4.57
C ASN A 2 11.05 14.20 -4.43
N THR A 3 11.39 13.01 -4.91
CA THR A 3 10.75 11.77 -4.46
C THR A 3 11.09 11.60 -2.98
N GLN A 4 10.30 12.22 -2.09
CA GLN A 4 10.41 11.99 -0.66
C GLN A 4 9.91 10.58 -0.37
N THR A 5 10.83 9.62 -0.39
CA THR A 5 10.61 8.30 0.17
C THR A 5 10.36 8.45 1.66
N LEU A 6 9.39 7.71 2.20
CA LEU A 6 9.18 7.64 3.64
C LEU A 6 10.47 7.13 4.30
N ASP A 7 10.88 7.78 5.39
CA ASP A 7 11.86 7.22 6.31
C ASP A 7 11.24 6.02 7.04
N ILE A 8 12.08 5.20 7.71
CA ILE A 8 11.67 4.01 8.45
C ILE A 8 10.51 4.31 9.40
N GLY A 9 10.56 5.40 10.16
CA GLY A 9 9.47 5.75 11.09
C GLY A 9 8.15 6.10 10.37
N GLY A 10 8.25 6.63 9.16
CA GLY A 10 7.09 6.87 8.30
C GLY A 10 6.48 5.56 7.79
N LEU A 11 7.33 4.59 7.41
CA LEU A 11 6.90 3.26 7.00
C LEU A 11 6.25 2.49 8.15
N GLU A 12 6.81 2.56 9.36
CA GLU A 12 6.24 1.96 10.57
C GLU A 12 4.84 2.52 10.87
N THR A 13 4.68 3.84 10.75
CA THR A 13 3.39 4.52 10.96
C THR A 13 2.34 4.09 9.93
N VAL A 14 2.72 3.89 8.67
CA VAL A 14 1.82 3.38 7.63
C VAL A 14 1.47 1.92 7.88
N TYR A 15 2.45 1.10 8.30
CA TYR A 15 2.23 -0.31 8.63
C TYR A 15 1.27 -0.48 9.82
N ASP A 16 1.45 0.29 10.90
CA ASP A 16 0.58 0.28 12.08
C ASP A 16 -0.88 0.63 11.73
N GLN A 17 -1.08 1.70 10.94
CA GLN A 17 -2.40 2.08 10.44
C GLN A 17 -3.01 0.99 9.57
N LEU A 18 -2.21 0.35 8.71
CA LEU A 18 -2.67 -0.74 7.86
C LEU A 18 -3.11 -1.95 8.69
N ALA A 19 -2.32 -2.34 9.68
CA ALA A 19 -2.63 -3.44 10.59
C ALA A 19 -3.93 -3.18 11.36
N THR A 20 -4.10 -1.97 11.89
CA THR A 20 -5.32 -1.54 12.58
C THR A 20 -6.55 -1.57 11.65
N ALA A 21 -6.40 -1.12 10.40
CA ALA A 21 -7.48 -1.14 9.42
C ALA A 21 -7.88 -2.56 9.02
N ILE A 22 -6.90 -3.47 8.85
CA ILE A 22 -7.11 -4.89 8.56
C ILE A 22 -7.88 -5.56 9.69
N ASP A 23 -7.48 -5.32 10.95
CA ASP A 23 -8.15 -5.86 12.14
C ASP A 23 -9.61 -5.37 12.23
N ALA A 24 -9.83 -4.08 12.02
CA ALA A 24 -11.15 -3.47 12.10
C ALA A 24 -12.16 -4.01 11.07
N VAL A 25 -11.70 -4.38 9.86
CA VAL A 25 -12.59 -4.96 8.83
C VAL A 25 -12.80 -6.46 8.98
N GLY A 26 -11.88 -7.14 9.68
CA GLY A 26 -11.86 -8.59 9.84
C GLY A 26 -11.33 -9.35 8.63
N ALA A 27 -10.82 -10.56 8.86
CA ALA A 27 -10.11 -11.39 7.88
C ALA A 27 -10.87 -11.62 6.56
N GLU A 28 -12.20 -11.70 6.62
CA GLU A 28 -13.06 -11.90 5.44
C GLU A 28 -13.07 -10.71 4.48
N LYS A 29 -12.77 -9.51 4.98
CA LYS A 29 -12.79 -8.25 4.21
C LYS A 29 -11.41 -7.63 4.05
N SER A 30 -10.39 -8.17 4.70
CA SER A 30 -9.01 -7.67 4.63
C SER A 30 -8.50 -7.62 3.18
N GLU A 31 -8.74 -8.66 2.38
CA GLU A 31 -8.34 -8.67 0.97
C GLU A 31 -9.03 -7.56 0.16
N LEU A 32 -10.35 -7.41 0.33
CA LEU A 32 -11.12 -6.36 -0.35
C LEU A 32 -10.65 -4.96 0.04
N LEU A 33 -10.33 -4.73 1.32
CA LEU A 33 -9.74 -3.48 1.81
C LEU A 33 -8.40 -3.20 1.13
N LEU A 34 -7.50 -4.19 1.11
CA LEU A 34 -6.15 -4.04 0.56
C LEU A 34 -6.17 -3.77 -0.94
N VAL A 35 -7.02 -4.48 -1.70
CA VAL A 35 -7.22 -4.21 -3.13
C VAL A 35 -7.75 -2.79 -3.34
N LYS A 36 -8.72 -2.35 -2.53
CA LYS A 36 -9.27 -0.99 -2.65
C LYS A 36 -8.25 0.09 -2.27
N LEU A 37 -7.43 -0.14 -1.25
CA LEU A 37 -6.33 0.75 -0.86
C LEU A 37 -5.29 0.86 -1.98
N ALA A 38 -4.90 -0.27 -2.56
CA ALA A 38 -3.98 -0.33 -3.70
C ALA A 38 -4.50 0.49 -4.90
N LEU A 39 -5.78 0.32 -5.26
CA LEU A 39 -6.40 1.09 -6.35
C LEU A 39 -6.47 2.59 -6.05
N LEU A 40 -6.76 2.98 -4.80
CA LEU A 40 -6.75 4.38 -4.39
C LEU A 40 -5.34 4.98 -4.46
N ALA A 41 -4.31 4.24 -4.03
CA ALA A 41 -2.92 4.64 -4.14
C ALA A 41 -2.48 4.80 -5.60
N ALA A 42 -2.85 3.85 -6.47
CA ALA A 42 -2.60 3.95 -7.92
C ALA A 42 -3.24 5.19 -8.54
N ASN A 43 -4.50 5.48 -8.16
CA ASN A 43 -5.21 6.67 -8.63
C ASN A 43 -4.56 7.97 -8.13
N HIS A 44 -4.07 7.99 -6.88
CA HIS A 44 -3.35 9.14 -6.33
C HIS A 44 -1.96 9.32 -6.98
N LEU A 45 -1.30 8.21 -7.32
CA LEU A 45 -0.03 8.22 -8.04
C LEU A 45 -0.19 8.76 -9.47
N GLY A 46 -1.34 8.49 -10.09
CA GLY A 46 -1.66 8.94 -11.45
C GLY A 46 -0.88 8.21 -12.55
N ASP A 47 -0.13 7.15 -12.19
CA ASP A 47 0.71 6.39 -13.10
C ASP A 47 0.51 4.88 -12.91
N ALA A 48 -0.20 4.28 -13.86
CA ALA A 48 -0.51 2.85 -13.84
C ALA A 48 0.71 1.96 -14.12
N GLN A 49 1.71 2.46 -14.88
CA GLN A 49 2.92 1.69 -15.18
C GLN A 49 3.78 1.60 -13.92
N LEU A 50 4.01 2.73 -13.26
CA LEU A 50 4.77 2.77 -12.01
C LEU A 50 4.09 1.92 -10.92
N PHE A 51 2.76 1.96 -10.82
CA PHE A 51 2.05 1.09 -9.89
C PHE A 51 2.22 -0.40 -10.22
N GLY A 52 2.20 -0.76 -11.52
CA GLY A 52 2.50 -2.11 -11.98
C GLY A 52 3.91 -2.57 -11.61
N GLU A 53 4.90 -1.70 -11.70
CA GLU A 53 6.28 -1.98 -11.26
C GLU A 53 6.38 -2.21 -9.75
N LEU A 54 5.62 -1.45 -8.95
CA LEU A 54 5.54 -1.65 -7.50
C LEU A 54 4.92 -3.01 -7.15
N ILE A 55 3.86 -3.42 -7.86
CA ILE A 55 3.26 -4.76 -7.70
C ILE A 55 4.29 -5.85 -8.01
N ALA A 56 5.01 -5.72 -9.13
CA ALA A 56 6.02 -6.71 -9.53
C ALA A 56 7.18 -6.78 -8.52
N THR A 57 7.56 -5.64 -7.94
CA THR A 57 8.58 -5.56 -6.88
C THR A 57 8.11 -6.26 -5.63
N ALA A 58 6.89 -5.96 -5.15
CA ALA A 58 6.31 -6.61 -3.98
C ALA A 58 6.20 -8.13 -4.15
N GLN A 59 5.85 -8.62 -5.34
CA GLN A 59 5.77 -10.07 -5.62
C GLN A 59 7.12 -10.78 -5.52
N ARG A 60 8.24 -10.08 -5.73
CA ARG A 60 9.60 -10.67 -5.70
C ARG A 60 10.22 -10.64 -4.31
N ASP A 61 9.72 -9.76 -3.44
CA ASP A 61 10.24 -9.51 -2.08
C ASP A 61 9.30 -10.06 -0.98
N LEU A 62 8.25 -10.80 -1.39
CA LEU A 62 7.22 -11.42 -0.54
C LEU A 62 7.75 -12.59 0.30
#